data_AF-A0A4S8QLX5-F1
#
_entry.id   AF-A0A4S8QLX5-F1
#
_cell.length_a   1.000
_cell.length_b   1.000
_cell.length_c   1.000
_cell.angle_alpha   90.00
_cell.angle_beta   90.00
_cell.angle_gamma   90.00
#
_symmetry.space_group_name_H-M   'P 1'
#
loop_
_entity.id
_entity.type
_entity.pdbx_description
1 polymer ?
#
loop_
_entity_poly.entity_id
_entity_poly.type
_entity_poly.pdbx_seq_one_letter_code
_entity_poly.pdbx_strand_id
1 'polypeptide(L)'
;MPSPASQENHDEPALDYRPSRARVIAATVLALLLLAAAAGFTRGWFQSRTIAHEPVETVREFLEASRSGDVETARALAAGQNENRDDLLTAEAASADWEIGELELEVFEEAENPSFQYDSAVVRATITGPAGASATEQFELDRVDGEWKLSHPFGTLTVSSQPVPYFEVNGFVAPLENAADESEDMFTSESVEFDVLPGLYEFYADAPEGLEFEVPALLSLGDKFVVDGEIDEVTAEKLAVAEAMGYGLQLSDIGGFTVSGVNEEDLNARVHTFLDDCLAAEDGSVGYGCPFGLGWSEISDLPDQFSIHDERSWEVLTYPEVSVGTTEEMVNATSDLHIVNRTPGLAAVTLTSEETDDTAVLECDIDVSRFWVEYDEEGRYLIAPWENGQVESATDEDAEDWDGGFDFNSVCSIAA
;
A
#
# COMPACT_ATOMS: atom_id res chain seq x y z
N MET A 1 -32.02 61.07 49.07
CA MET A 1 -32.14 60.32 50.33
C MET A 1 -32.02 58.85 49.96
N PRO A 2 -31.16 58.00 50.58
CA PRO A 2 -30.35 58.14 51.81
C PRO A 2 -28.84 58.44 51.49
N SER A 3 -28.16 59.28 52.28
CA SER A 3 -27.33 59.02 53.49
C SER A 3 -25.86 58.71 53.17
N PRO A 4 -24.93 59.69 53.30
CA PRO A 4 -23.49 59.41 53.24
C PRO A 4 -23.03 58.85 54.60
N ALA A 5 -22.36 57.70 54.57
CA ALA A 5 -21.71 57.12 55.73
C ALA A 5 -20.36 57.82 55.97
N SER A 6 -20.13 58.23 57.21
CA SER A 6 -18.90 58.84 57.73
C SER A 6 -17.69 57.94 57.53
N GLN A 7 -16.62 58.49 56.96
CA GLN A 7 -15.24 57.99 57.07
C GLN A 7 -14.69 58.41 58.44
N GLU A 8 -14.54 57.45 59.37
CA GLU A 8 -13.68 57.60 60.54
C GLU A 8 -12.22 57.36 60.09
N ASN A 9 -11.44 58.44 60.07
CA ASN A 9 -9.98 58.36 59.97
C ASN A 9 -9.43 57.89 61.32
N HIS A 10 -9.02 56.62 61.39
CA HIS A 10 -8.14 56.15 62.44
C HIS A 10 -6.70 56.53 62.10
N ASP A 11 -6.17 57.53 62.79
CA ASP A 11 -4.75 57.84 62.84
C ASP A 11 -4.00 56.65 63.50
N GLU A 12 -3.38 55.81 62.67
CA GLU A 12 -2.39 54.84 63.15
C GLU A 12 -1.10 55.58 63.57
N PRO A 13 -0.54 55.29 64.75
CA PRO A 13 0.73 55.87 65.16
C PRO A 13 1.84 55.36 64.23
N ALA A 14 2.51 56.29 63.54
CA ALA A 14 3.72 56.03 62.78
C ALA A 14 4.80 55.45 63.71
N LEU A 15 4.94 54.13 63.72
CA LEU A 15 6.07 53.44 64.33
C LEU A 15 7.33 53.80 63.53
N ASP A 16 8.19 54.63 64.11
CA ASP A 16 9.52 54.96 63.59
C ASP A 16 10.42 53.71 63.62
N TYR A 17 10.26 52.88 62.57
CA TYR A 17 10.97 51.63 62.40
C TYR A 17 12.40 51.91 61.93
N ARG A 18 13.30 52.23 62.87
CA ARG A 18 14.73 52.23 62.56
C ARG A 18 15.20 50.78 62.39
N PRO A 19 15.54 50.33 61.16
CA PRO A 19 16.04 48.98 60.98
C PRO A 19 17.36 48.84 61.74
N SER A 20 17.41 47.91 62.70
CA SER A 20 18.66 47.57 63.36
C SER A 20 19.63 47.06 62.30
N ARG A 21 20.91 47.45 62.38
CA ARG A 21 21.95 47.05 61.41
C ARG A 21 22.02 45.52 61.21
N ALA A 22 21.60 44.74 62.20
CA ALA A 22 21.45 43.30 62.12
C ALA A 22 20.41 42.83 61.08
N ARG A 23 19.28 43.53 60.93
CA ARG A 23 18.25 43.22 59.92
C ARG A 23 18.74 43.51 58.50
N VAL A 24 19.52 44.57 58.32
CA VAL A 24 20.12 44.92 57.02
C VAL A 24 21.15 43.85 56.61
N ILE A 25 22.01 43.42 57.54
CA ILE A 25 22.98 42.35 57.27
C ILE A 25 22.28 41.02 56.97
N ALA A 26 21.26 40.63 57.75
CA ALA A 26 20.50 39.41 57.51
C ALA A 26 19.78 39.41 56.16
N ALA A 27 19.15 40.54 55.78
CA ALA A 27 18.51 40.68 54.47
C ALA A 27 19.53 40.59 53.32
N THR A 28 20.74 41.16 53.49
CA THR A 28 21.80 41.10 52.49
C THR A 28 22.33 39.68 52.31
N VAL A 29 22.54 38.94 53.40
CA VAL A 29 22.98 37.53 53.35
C VAL A 29 21.91 36.64 52.71
N LEU A 30 20.64 36.83 53.04
CA LEU A 30 19.54 36.09 52.42
C LEU A 30 19.42 36.39 50.92
N ALA A 31 19.54 37.67 50.52
CA ALA A 31 19.53 38.06 49.11
C ALA A 31 20.71 37.45 48.34
N LEU A 32 21.91 37.41 48.94
CA LEU A 32 23.08 36.76 48.35
C LEU A 32 22.90 35.24 48.23
N LEU A 33 22.30 34.59 49.22
CA LEU A 33 21.99 33.15 49.16
C LEU A 33 20.93 32.83 48.10
N LEU A 34 19.89 33.67 47.97
CA LEU A 34 18.88 33.53 46.91
C LEU A 34 19.47 33.77 45.53
N LEU A 35 20.36 34.75 45.37
CA LEU A 35 21.08 35.00 44.11
C LEU A 35 22.03 33.83 43.76
N ALA A 36 22.73 33.25 44.75
CA ALA A 36 23.58 32.09 44.52
C ALA A 36 22.77 30.83 44.18
N ALA A 37 21.62 30.61 44.85
CA ALA A 37 20.70 29.52 44.53
C ALA A 37 20.07 29.70 43.14
N ALA A 38 19.66 30.93 42.77
CA ALA A 38 19.17 31.25 41.43
C ALA A 38 20.27 31.08 40.36
N ALA A 39 21.52 31.44 40.66
CA ALA A 39 22.65 31.22 39.75
C ALA A 39 22.99 29.72 39.57
N GLY A 40 22.89 28.91 40.63
CA GLY A 40 23.06 27.46 40.55
C GLY A 40 21.93 26.78 39.76
N PHE A 41 20.68 27.20 40.02
CA PHE A 41 19.50 26.69 39.32
C PHE A 41 19.52 27.04 37.82
N THR A 42 19.85 28.29 37.48
CA THR A 42 19.97 28.70 36.08
C THR A 42 21.09 27.96 35.36
N ARG A 43 22.25 27.75 35.99
CA ARG A 43 23.37 27.02 35.34
C ARG A 43 23.04 25.55 35.06
N GLY A 44 22.42 24.85 36.02
CA GLY A 44 21.97 23.47 35.82
C GLY A 44 20.87 23.37 34.76
N TRP A 45 19.95 24.35 34.72
CA TRP A 45 18.89 24.42 33.71
C TRP A 45 19.41 24.74 32.30
N PHE A 46 20.44 25.56 32.16
CA PHE A 46 21.08 25.84 30.87
C PHE A 46 21.91 24.66 30.35
N GLN A 47 22.59 23.91 31.23
CA GLN A 47 23.34 22.71 30.82
C GLN A 47 22.42 21.57 30.39
N SER A 48 21.33 21.33 31.13
CA SER A 48 20.30 20.36 30.72
C SER A 48 19.66 20.76 29.38
N ARG A 49 19.40 22.05 29.14
CA ARG A 49 18.90 22.52 27.83
C ARG A 49 19.87 22.36 26.66
N THR A 50 21.18 22.40 26.90
CA THR A 50 22.16 22.26 25.81
C THR A 50 22.35 20.80 25.44
N ILE A 51 22.37 19.89 26.41
CA ILE A 51 22.45 18.44 26.17
C ILE A 51 21.14 17.93 25.54
N ALA A 52 20.00 18.46 25.98
CA ALA A 52 18.68 18.18 25.41
C ALA A 52 18.48 18.66 23.96
N HIS A 53 19.34 19.55 23.46
CA HIS A 53 19.14 20.15 22.14
C HIS A 53 19.54 19.21 21.00
N GLU A 54 20.60 18.43 21.19
CA GLU A 54 21.17 17.58 20.14
C GLU A 54 20.20 16.50 19.64
N PRO A 55 19.48 15.74 20.48
CA PRO A 55 18.50 14.76 19.99
C PRO A 55 17.37 15.42 19.18
N VAL A 56 16.87 16.56 19.64
CA VAL A 56 15.79 17.30 18.95
C VAL A 56 16.25 17.80 17.58
N GLU A 57 17.48 18.31 17.48
CA GLU A 57 18.03 18.73 16.19
C GLU A 57 18.28 17.54 15.26
N THR A 58 18.64 16.36 15.80
CA THR A 58 18.80 15.13 15.02
C THR A 58 17.47 14.72 14.38
N VAL A 59 16.37 14.72 15.14
CA VAL A 59 15.03 14.44 14.60
C VAL A 59 14.60 15.51 13.59
N ARG A 60 14.88 16.79 13.87
CA ARG A 60 14.61 17.88 12.92
C ARG A 60 15.34 17.66 11.59
N GLU A 61 16.63 17.37 11.65
CA GLU A 61 17.47 17.13 10.47
C GLU A 61 16.96 15.94 9.67
N PHE A 62 16.57 14.85 10.35
CA PHE A 62 15.96 13.68 9.71
C PHE A 62 14.66 14.03 8.98
N LEU A 63 13.75 14.78 9.61
CA LEU A 63 12.49 15.20 8.99
C LEU A 63 12.70 16.20 7.85
N GLU A 64 13.66 17.11 7.96
CA GLU A 64 14.02 18.04 6.89
C GLU A 64 14.67 17.32 5.70
N ALA A 65 15.53 16.34 5.95
CA ALA A 65 16.09 15.45 4.92
C ALA A 65 14.97 14.67 4.22
N SER A 66 14.06 14.07 4.98
CA SER A 66 12.91 13.32 4.46
C SER A 66 12.03 14.22 3.57
N ARG A 67 11.67 15.40 4.06
CA ARG A 67 10.86 16.38 3.32
C ARG A 67 11.52 16.87 2.04
N SER A 68 12.84 16.98 2.02
CA SER A 68 13.60 17.44 0.86
C SER A 68 13.99 16.31 -0.11
N GLY A 69 13.64 15.06 0.20
CA GLY A 69 14.03 13.89 -0.57
C GLY A 69 15.51 13.53 -0.45
N ASP A 70 16.23 14.03 0.56
CA ASP A 70 17.63 13.69 0.82
C ASP A 70 17.72 12.35 1.59
N VAL A 71 17.48 11.26 0.85
CA VAL A 71 17.46 9.89 1.37
C VAL A 71 18.79 9.51 2.01
N GLU A 72 19.91 9.93 1.44
CA GLU A 72 21.24 9.59 1.96
C GLU A 72 21.45 10.19 3.35
N THR A 73 21.11 11.46 3.53
CA THR A 73 21.16 12.11 4.85
C THR A 73 20.17 11.47 5.82
N ALA A 74 18.93 11.21 5.41
CA ALA A 74 17.93 10.57 6.27
C ALA A 74 18.39 9.18 6.77
N ARG A 75 18.94 8.34 5.87
CA ARG A 75 19.50 7.03 6.22
C ARG A 75 20.74 7.12 7.10
N ALA A 76 21.59 8.14 6.89
CA ALA A 76 22.77 8.34 7.73
C ALA A 76 22.42 8.67 9.20
N LEU A 77 21.21 9.20 9.45
CA LEU A 77 20.69 9.50 10.79
C LEU A 77 19.97 8.30 11.42
N ALA A 78 19.59 7.28 10.66
CA ALA A 78 19.01 6.04 11.17
C ALA A 78 20.07 5.12 11.81
N ALA A 79 19.66 4.33 12.80
CA ALA A 79 20.43 3.25 13.34
C ALA A 79 20.07 1.96 12.59
N GLY A 80 21.07 1.18 12.18
CA GLY A 80 20.85 -0.13 11.56
C GLY A 80 20.69 -0.10 10.05
N GLN A 81 20.37 -1.27 9.50
CA GLN A 81 20.01 -1.46 8.11
C GLN A 81 18.51 -1.72 8.02
N ASN A 82 17.91 -1.28 6.92
CA ASN A 82 16.54 -1.58 6.58
C ASN A 82 16.38 -3.08 6.38
N GLU A 83 15.37 -3.67 7.01
CA GLU A 83 15.04 -5.09 6.85
C GLU A 83 14.09 -5.32 5.66
N ASN A 84 13.34 -4.28 5.26
CA ASN A 84 12.34 -4.30 4.20
C ASN A 84 12.90 -3.82 2.86
N ARG A 85 12.06 -3.90 1.81
CA ARG A 85 12.38 -3.32 0.51
C ARG A 85 12.54 -1.81 0.62
N ASP A 86 13.56 -1.29 -0.04
CA ASP A 86 13.95 0.11 0.06
C ASP A 86 13.68 0.92 -1.21
N ASP A 87 12.93 0.32 -2.15
CA ASP A 87 12.51 0.91 -3.43
C ASP A 87 11.74 2.22 -3.26
N LEU A 88 10.99 2.37 -2.16
CA LEU A 88 10.19 3.57 -1.86
C LEU A 88 10.95 4.62 -1.03
N LEU A 89 12.19 4.35 -0.61
CA LEU A 89 13.05 5.35 0.01
C LEU A 89 13.70 6.20 -1.07
N THR A 90 12.88 6.95 -1.81
CA THR A 90 13.28 7.86 -2.89
C THR A 90 12.62 9.23 -2.70
N ALA A 91 13.16 10.24 -3.37
CA ALA A 91 12.57 11.59 -3.32
C ALA A 91 11.24 11.65 -4.07
N GLU A 92 11.08 10.81 -5.09
CA GLU A 92 9.90 10.73 -5.95
C GLU A 92 8.72 10.05 -5.24
N ALA A 93 8.99 9.05 -4.40
CA ALA A 93 7.95 8.32 -3.68
C ALA A 93 7.35 9.10 -2.49
N ALA A 94 8.03 10.13 -1.97
CA ALA A 94 7.58 10.90 -0.80
C ALA A 94 7.27 12.37 -1.18
N SER A 95 6.01 12.79 -1.05
CA SER A 95 5.65 14.19 -1.27
C SER A 95 6.16 15.10 -0.13
N ALA A 96 6.61 16.30 -0.50
CA ALA A 96 7.09 17.34 0.41
C ALA A 96 5.98 18.26 0.95
N ASP A 97 4.72 18.01 0.54
CA ASP A 97 3.55 18.85 0.81
C ASP A 97 2.99 18.68 2.23
N TRP A 98 3.87 18.66 3.23
CA TRP A 98 3.54 18.60 4.65
C TRP A 98 4.47 19.54 5.43
N GLU A 99 4.13 19.83 6.69
CA GLU A 99 4.93 20.72 7.54
C GLU A 99 5.37 20.04 8.83
N ILE A 100 6.62 20.31 9.24
CA ILE A 100 7.11 19.94 10.57
C ILE A 100 6.48 20.88 11.60
N GLY A 101 5.72 20.31 12.52
CA GLY A 101 5.09 21.00 13.63
C GLY A 101 6.00 21.07 14.86
N GLU A 102 5.47 20.63 16.00
CA GLU A 102 6.17 20.66 17.29
C GLU A 102 7.18 19.51 17.39
N LEU A 103 8.37 19.81 17.96
CA LEU A 103 9.34 18.82 18.40
C LEU A 103 9.62 19.04 19.89
N GLU A 104 9.37 18.04 20.73
CA GLU A 104 9.57 18.11 22.18
C GLU A 104 10.42 16.92 22.66
N LEU A 105 11.49 17.21 23.40
CA LEU A 105 12.22 16.17 24.13
C LEU A 105 11.40 15.73 25.35
N GLU A 106 10.99 14.46 25.38
CA GLU A 106 10.21 13.90 26.48
C GLU A 106 11.09 13.20 27.50
N VAL A 107 12.04 12.39 27.01
CA VAL A 107 12.91 11.57 27.84
C VAL A 107 14.35 11.79 27.42
N PHE A 108 15.23 11.86 28.42
CA PHE A 108 16.68 11.88 28.23
C PHE A 108 17.32 11.07 29.36
N GLU A 109 18.01 10.00 28.99
CA GLU A 109 18.72 9.12 29.92
C GLU A 109 20.21 9.15 29.58
N GLU A 110 21.00 9.72 30.50
CA GLU A 110 22.46 9.66 30.39
C GLU A 110 22.94 8.30 30.92
N ALA A 111 23.85 7.66 30.19
CA ALA A 111 24.36 6.36 30.59
C ALA A 111 25.04 6.43 31.97
N GLU A 112 24.45 5.79 32.99
CA GLU A 112 25.04 5.77 34.34
C GLU A 112 26.37 5.01 34.39
N ASN A 113 26.58 4.09 33.45
CA ASN A 113 27.81 3.34 33.29
C ASN A 113 28.28 3.35 31.82
N PRO A 114 29.37 4.05 31.49
CA PRO A 114 29.88 4.16 30.12
C PRO A 114 30.37 2.82 29.53
N SER A 115 30.36 1.75 30.33
CA SER A 115 30.81 0.42 29.90
C SER A 115 29.68 -0.44 29.31
N PHE A 116 28.40 -0.09 29.53
CA PHE A 116 27.27 -0.97 29.21
C PHE A 116 25.98 -0.28 28.75
N GLN A 117 25.91 1.06 28.74
CA GLN A 117 24.74 1.79 28.25
C GLN A 117 25.21 2.96 27.37
N TYR A 118 24.44 3.24 26.33
CA TYR A 118 24.56 4.44 25.52
C TYR A 118 23.61 5.49 26.11
N ASP A 119 23.90 6.78 25.87
CA ASP A 119 22.91 7.82 26.16
C ASP A 119 21.70 7.56 25.25
N SER A 120 20.49 7.66 25.80
CA SER A 120 19.24 7.51 25.04
C SER A 120 18.33 8.73 25.21
N ALA A 121 17.48 8.96 24.21
CA ALA A 121 16.53 10.06 24.22
C ALA A 121 15.23 9.66 23.52
N VAL A 122 14.12 10.28 23.91
CA VAL A 122 12.84 10.18 23.22
C VAL A 122 12.37 11.58 22.85
N VAL A 123 12.16 11.81 21.56
CA VAL A 123 11.68 13.09 21.02
C VAL A 123 10.31 12.86 20.39
N ARG A 124 9.29 13.53 20.92
CA ARG A 124 7.97 13.58 20.30
C ARG A 124 7.99 14.59 19.16
N ALA A 125 7.56 14.15 17.99
CA ALA A 125 7.46 14.98 16.79
C ALA A 125 6.02 14.99 16.27
N THR A 126 5.63 16.11 15.68
CA THR A 126 4.35 16.25 14.98
C THR A 126 4.58 16.76 13.58
N ILE A 127 3.88 16.17 12.60
CA ILE A 127 3.78 16.70 11.23
C ILE A 127 2.33 16.97 10.87
N THR A 128 2.10 17.84 9.88
CA THR A 128 0.75 18.22 9.41
C THR A 128 0.68 18.16 7.89
N GLY A 129 -0.32 17.46 7.36
CA GLY A 129 -0.62 17.35 5.94
C GLY A 129 -1.47 18.51 5.41
N PRO A 130 -1.66 18.59 4.08
CA PRO A 130 -2.33 19.72 3.43
C PRO A 130 -3.84 19.82 3.74
N ALA A 131 -4.53 18.69 4.00
CA ALA A 131 -5.92 18.71 4.46
C ALA A 131 -6.03 19.00 5.98
N GLY A 132 -4.91 19.19 6.66
CA GLY A 132 -4.82 19.51 8.07
C GLY A 132 -4.82 18.29 9.00
N ALA A 133 -4.70 17.07 8.46
CA ALA A 133 -4.43 15.91 9.29
C ALA A 133 -3.06 16.06 9.94
N SER A 134 -2.89 15.44 11.11
CA SER A 134 -1.66 15.55 11.87
C SER A 134 -1.29 14.20 12.46
N ALA A 135 -0.03 13.82 12.23
CA ALA A 135 0.57 12.63 12.81
C ALA A 135 1.54 13.07 13.91
N THR A 136 1.47 12.41 15.06
CA THR A 136 2.39 12.64 16.20
C THR A 136 2.99 11.31 16.61
N GLU A 137 4.32 11.25 16.63
CA GLU A 137 5.08 10.03 16.94
C GLU A 137 6.26 10.31 17.87
N GLN A 138 6.73 9.29 18.58
CA GLN A 138 7.91 9.33 19.43
C GLN A 138 9.10 8.68 18.72
N PHE A 139 10.13 9.47 18.45
CA PHE A 139 11.39 8.93 17.96
C PHE A 139 12.29 8.56 19.12
N GLU A 140 12.68 7.29 19.18
CA GLU A 140 13.74 6.80 20.06
C GLU A 140 15.10 7.02 19.41
N LEU A 141 16.04 7.58 20.18
CA LEU A 141 17.40 7.82 19.75
C LEU A 141 18.39 7.20 20.71
N ASP A 142 19.43 6.58 20.15
CA ASP A 142 20.59 6.09 20.88
C ASP A 142 21.86 6.79 20.38
N ARG A 143 22.81 7.01 21.30
CA ARG A 143 24.12 7.55 20.94
C ARG A 143 25.05 6.45 20.44
N VAL A 144 25.22 6.35 19.13
CA VAL A 144 26.10 5.37 18.45
C VAL A 144 27.36 6.09 17.94
N ASP A 145 28.54 5.60 18.34
CA ASP A 145 29.83 6.19 17.97
C ASP A 145 29.98 7.70 18.26
N GLY A 146 29.22 8.19 19.25
CA GLY A 146 29.23 9.60 19.67
C GLY A 146 28.22 10.49 18.95
N GLU A 147 27.44 9.95 18.02
CA GLU A 147 26.36 10.63 17.30
C GLU A 147 25.00 10.08 17.73
N TRP A 148 23.97 10.92 17.74
CA TRP A 148 22.60 10.46 17.93
C TRP A 148 22.10 9.80 16.65
N LYS A 149 21.52 8.60 16.76
CA LYS A 149 20.88 7.87 15.66
C LYS A 149 19.46 7.48 16.07
N LEU A 150 18.53 7.51 15.12
CA LEU A 150 17.14 7.13 15.35
C LEU A 150 16.98 5.61 15.18
N SER A 151 16.35 4.92 16.12
CA SER A 151 16.29 3.44 16.11
C SER A 151 15.38 2.86 15.03
N HIS A 152 14.18 3.43 14.84
CA HIS A 152 13.22 2.99 13.81
C HIS A 152 12.54 4.22 13.17
N PRO A 153 13.26 4.96 12.31
CA PRO A 153 12.76 6.25 11.83
C PRO A 153 11.86 6.17 10.60
N PHE A 154 11.83 5.02 9.92
CA PHE A 154 11.04 4.77 8.72
C PHE A 154 9.70 4.14 9.08
N GLY A 155 8.67 4.41 8.29
CA GLY A 155 7.42 3.66 8.37
C GLY A 155 7.48 2.42 7.51
N THR A 156 6.65 1.42 7.84
CA THR A 156 6.49 0.21 7.03
C THR A 156 5.13 0.19 6.34
N LEU A 157 5.14 0.19 5.00
CA LEU A 157 3.95 -0.06 4.17
C LEU A 157 3.92 -1.51 3.74
N THR A 158 2.84 -2.21 4.06
CA THR A 158 2.62 -3.61 3.69
C THR A 158 1.61 -3.65 2.54
N VAL A 159 2.07 -4.10 1.38
CA VAL A 159 1.27 -4.21 0.16
C VAL A 159 0.98 -5.69 -0.07
N SER A 160 -0.28 -6.09 0.08
CA SER A 160 -0.74 -7.43 -0.33
C SER A 160 -0.68 -7.58 -1.86
N SER A 161 -1.02 -8.76 -2.36
CA SER A 161 -1.37 -8.94 -3.79
C SER A 161 -2.23 -7.78 -4.28
N GLN A 162 -2.00 -7.37 -5.52
CA GLN A 162 -2.76 -6.32 -6.22
C GLN A 162 -3.21 -6.86 -7.58
N PRO A 163 -4.26 -6.33 -8.20
CA PRO A 163 -4.64 -6.67 -9.57
C PRO A 163 -3.63 -6.21 -10.63
N VAL A 164 -2.67 -5.36 -10.25
CA VAL A 164 -1.58 -4.85 -11.09
C VAL A 164 -0.22 -5.39 -10.63
N PRO A 165 0.74 -5.58 -11.55
CA PRO A 165 2.06 -6.13 -11.24
C PRO A 165 3.03 -5.08 -10.65
N TYR A 166 2.51 -3.95 -10.19
CA TYR A 166 3.29 -2.85 -9.65
C TYR A 166 2.54 -2.16 -8.54
N PHE A 167 3.28 -1.43 -7.71
CA PHE A 167 2.75 -0.54 -6.69
C PHE A 167 3.13 0.89 -7.04
N GLU A 168 2.14 1.79 -7.09
CA GLU A 168 2.36 3.21 -7.39
C GLU A 168 2.11 4.08 -6.17
N VAL A 169 3.05 4.97 -5.89
CA VAL A 169 2.89 6.01 -4.88
C VAL A 169 3.49 7.34 -5.35
N ASN A 170 2.72 8.42 -5.26
CA ASN A 170 3.07 9.77 -5.73
C ASN A 170 3.60 9.78 -7.19
N GLY A 171 3.10 8.87 -8.04
CA GLY A 171 3.55 8.66 -9.42
C GLY A 171 4.86 7.89 -9.58
N PHE A 172 5.51 7.49 -8.48
CA PHE A 172 6.62 6.53 -8.50
C PHE A 172 6.08 5.11 -8.58
N VAL A 173 6.63 4.30 -9.49
CA VAL A 173 6.20 2.92 -9.74
C VAL A 173 7.28 1.96 -9.24
N ALA A 174 6.92 1.10 -8.28
CA ALA A 174 7.74 0.01 -7.79
C ALA A 174 7.20 -1.33 -8.33
N PRO A 175 8.03 -2.19 -8.94
CA PRO A 175 7.56 -3.49 -9.39
C PRO A 175 7.19 -4.38 -8.20
N LEU A 176 6.04 -5.03 -8.29
CA LEU A 176 5.67 -6.15 -7.42
C LEU A 176 6.15 -7.40 -8.14
N GLU A 177 7.39 -7.80 -7.88
CA GLU A 177 7.86 -9.12 -8.34
C GLU A 177 6.91 -10.16 -7.73
N ASN A 178 6.31 -10.99 -8.59
CA ASN A 178 5.44 -12.07 -8.15
C ASN A 178 6.25 -12.97 -7.20
N ALA A 179 6.04 -12.83 -5.89
CA ALA A 179 6.69 -13.67 -4.89
C ALA A 179 6.37 -15.17 -5.08
N ALA A 180 5.35 -15.46 -5.90
CA ALA A 180 4.91 -16.77 -6.35
C ALA A 180 6.01 -17.67 -6.94
N ASP A 181 7.14 -17.10 -7.39
CA ASP A 181 8.18 -17.89 -8.08
C ASP A 181 9.16 -18.60 -7.13
N GLU A 182 9.19 -18.29 -5.82
CA GLU A 182 10.18 -18.90 -4.90
C GLU A 182 9.64 -19.48 -3.59
N SER A 183 8.37 -19.23 -3.20
CA SER A 183 7.84 -19.75 -1.93
C SER A 183 6.94 -20.98 -2.12
N GLU A 184 7.44 -22.18 -1.78
CA GLU A 184 6.63 -23.42 -1.74
C GLU A 184 5.52 -23.36 -0.65
N ASP A 185 5.50 -22.33 0.19
CA ASP A 185 4.54 -22.15 1.29
C ASP A 185 3.30 -21.39 0.81
N MET A 186 2.40 -22.13 0.17
CA MET A 186 1.06 -21.74 -0.35
C MET A 186 0.09 -21.08 0.67
N PHE A 187 0.53 -20.81 1.91
CA PHE A 187 -0.29 -20.29 3.00
C PHE A 187 0.21 -18.97 3.60
N THR A 188 1.39 -18.47 3.23
CA THR A 188 1.77 -17.11 3.57
C THR A 188 1.24 -16.20 2.48
N SER A 189 0.22 -15.39 2.80
CA SER A 189 -0.20 -14.29 1.92
C SER A 189 1.04 -13.48 1.57
N GLU A 190 1.43 -13.47 0.31
CA GLU A 190 2.62 -12.77 -0.16
C GLU A 190 2.36 -11.27 -0.07
N SER A 191 2.71 -10.68 1.06
CA SER A 191 2.77 -9.25 1.22
C SER A 191 4.19 -8.77 1.02
N VAL A 192 4.35 -7.69 0.28
CA VAL A 192 5.60 -6.98 0.12
C VAL A 192 5.65 -5.84 1.12
N GLU A 193 6.69 -5.79 1.94
CA GLU A 193 6.91 -4.72 2.91
C GLU A 193 7.92 -3.71 2.36
N PHE A 194 7.55 -2.44 2.36
CA PHE A 194 8.38 -1.32 1.93
C PHE A 194 8.66 -0.38 3.08
N ASP A 195 9.92 0.01 3.23
CA ASP A 195 10.27 1.15 4.09
C ASP A 195 9.96 2.47 3.38
N VAL A 196 9.35 3.39 4.12
CA VAL A 196 9.01 4.72 3.64
C VAL A 196 9.52 5.82 4.56
N LEU A 197 9.86 6.97 3.96
CA LEU A 197 10.22 8.17 4.71
C LEU A 197 8.97 8.77 5.40
N PRO A 198 9.14 9.62 6.42
CA PRO A 198 8.06 10.52 6.81
C PRO A 198 7.61 11.38 5.63
N GLY A 199 6.31 11.42 5.35
CA GLY A 199 5.80 12.08 4.15
C GLY A 199 4.32 11.94 3.92
N LEU A 200 3.85 12.55 2.83
CA LEU A 200 2.51 12.39 2.30
C LEU A 200 2.55 11.42 1.11
N TYR A 201 1.64 10.46 1.07
CA TYR A 201 1.59 9.35 0.11
C TYR A 201 0.22 9.27 -0.55
N GLU A 202 0.16 9.57 -1.84
CA GLU A 202 -1.00 9.36 -2.70
C GLU A 202 -0.78 8.07 -3.51
N PHE A 203 -1.73 7.14 -3.49
CA PHE A 203 -1.58 5.86 -4.19
C PHE A 203 -2.36 5.88 -5.49
N TYR A 204 -1.74 5.37 -6.56
CA TYR A 204 -2.35 5.26 -7.89
C TYR A 204 -3.04 6.56 -8.32
N ALA A 205 -2.27 7.65 -8.39
CA ALA A 205 -2.80 8.97 -8.70
C ALA A 205 -3.52 8.98 -10.06
N ASP A 206 -2.98 8.20 -11.00
CA ASP A 206 -3.63 7.82 -12.24
C ASP A 206 -3.95 6.32 -12.20
N ALA A 207 -5.17 5.96 -11.77
CA ALA A 207 -5.58 4.58 -11.65
C ALA A 207 -5.45 3.79 -12.99
N PRO A 208 -5.12 2.49 -12.94
CA PRO A 208 -5.01 1.63 -14.13
C PRO A 208 -6.29 1.62 -14.97
N GLU A 209 -6.18 1.25 -16.25
CA GLU A 209 -7.31 1.28 -17.18
C GLU A 209 -8.47 0.39 -16.69
N GLY A 210 -9.64 1.01 -16.45
CA GLY A 210 -10.83 0.30 -16.02
C GLY A 210 -10.89 -0.07 -14.53
N LEU A 211 -9.91 0.39 -13.75
CA LEU A 211 -9.97 0.37 -12.29
C LEU A 211 -10.10 1.79 -11.76
N GLU A 212 -10.73 1.94 -10.60
CA GLU A 212 -10.56 3.11 -9.74
C GLU A 212 -9.93 2.66 -8.43
N PHE A 213 -9.07 3.52 -7.88
CA PHE A 213 -8.47 3.34 -6.57
C PHE A 213 -8.81 4.57 -5.73
N GLU A 214 -9.79 4.46 -4.85
CA GLU A 214 -10.25 5.57 -4.02
C GLU A 214 -9.71 5.44 -2.59
N VAL A 215 -8.48 5.90 -2.38
CA VAL A 215 -7.88 6.00 -1.05
C VAL A 215 -7.38 7.43 -0.85
N PRO A 216 -7.75 8.11 0.25
CA PRO A 216 -7.23 9.44 0.50
C PRO A 216 -5.72 9.38 0.79
N ALA A 217 -5.03 10.50 0.58
CA ALA A 217 -3.60 10.59 0.86
C ALA A 217 -3.28 10.17 2.30
N LEU A 218 -2.14 9.50 2.50
CA LEU A 218 -1.67 9.11 3.82
C LEU A 218 -0.50 9.96 4.27
N LEU A 219 -0.58 10.44 5.50
CA LEU A 219 0.52 11.07 6.20
C LEU A 219 1.23 10.02 7.07
N SER A 220 2.50 9.76 6.80
CA SER A 220 3.35 8.84 7.57
C SER A 220 4.38 9.59 8.40
N LEU A 221 4.60 9.14 9.64
CA LEU A 221 5.65 9.61 10.54
C LEU A 221 6.15 8.44 11.39
N GLY A 222 7.30 7.86 11.03
CA GLY A 222 7.73 6.58 11.61
C GLY A 222 6.70 5.48 11.33
N ASP A 223 6.42 4.63 12.30
CA ASP A 223 5.41 3.56 12.18
C ASP A 223 3.96 4.07 12.20
N LYS A 224 3.74 5.38 12.34
CA LYS A 224 2.41 5.96 12.41
C LYS A 224 1.92 6.40 11.04
N PHE A 225 0.69 5.99 10.71
CA PHE A 225 -0.02 6.43 9.52
C PHE A 225 -1.34 7.10 9.91
N VAL A 226 -1.61 8.24 9.30
CA VAL A 226 -2.86 9.00 9.47
C VAL A 226 -3.38 9.39 8.10
N VAL A 227 -4.67 9.21 7.85
CA VAL A 227 -5.28 9.63 6.59
C VAL A 227 -5.42 11.16 6.56
N ASP A 228 -4.92 11.79 5.50
CA ASP A 228 -5.06 13.22 5.25
C ASP A 228 -6.37 13.53 4.51
N GLY A 229 -7.45 13.59 5.29
CA GLY A 229 -8.79 13.84 4.76
C GLY A 229 -9.89 13.36 5.69
N GLU A 230 -11.13 13.37 5.19
CA GLU A 230 -12.24 12.73 5.87
C GLU A 230 -12.25 11.23 5.52
N ILE A 231 -12.33 10.38 6.54
CA ILE A 231 -12.58 8.94 6.41
C ILE A 231 -13.83 8.54 7.18
N ASP A 232 -14.42 7.42 6.79
CA ASP A 232 -15.48 6.82 7.57
C ASP A 232 -14.97 6.19 8.88
N GLU A 233 -15.88 5.91 9.80
CA GLU A 233 -15.58 5.36 11.13
C GLU A 233 -14.96 3.96 11.07
N VAL A 234 -15.31 3.15 10.06
CA VAL A 234 -14.79 1.78 9.90
C VAL A 234 -13.32 1.82 9.49
N THR A 235 -12.97 2.67 8.52
CA THR A 235 -11.59 2.88 8.08
C THR A 235 -10.72 3.39 9.24
N ALA A 236 -11.24 4.33 10.03
CA ALA A 236 -10.53 4.83 11.22
C ALA A 236 -10.31 3.73 12.28
N GLU A 237 -11.29 2.85 12.50
CA GLU A 237 -11.16 1.72 13.43
C GLU A 237 -10.11 0.71 12.97
N LYS A 238 -10.10 0.35 11.67
CA LYS A 238 -9.09 -0.57 11.10
C LYS A 238 -7.68 -0.04 11.28
N LEU A 239 -7.46 1.24 10.98
CA LEU A 239 -6.15 1.90 11.17
C LEU A 239 -5.67 1.84 12.62
N ALA A 240 -6.58 2.11 13.57
CA ALA A 240 -6.24 2.03 14.99
C ALA A 240 -5.90 0.59 15.43
N VAL A 241 -6.55 -0.42 14.84
CA VAL A 241 -6.23 -1.83 15.09
C VAL A 241 -4.86 -2.19 14.51
N ALA A 242 -4.57 -1.79 13.26
CA ALA A 242 -3.28 -2.03 12.62
C ALA A 242 -2.12 -1.42 13.44
N GLU A 243 -2.27 -0.14 13.85
CA GLU A 243 -1.31 0.55 14.74
C GLU A 243 -1.13 -0.20 16.07
N ALA A 244 -2.23 -0.66 16.69
CA ALA A 244 -2.17 -1.37 17.97
C ALA A 244 -1.52 -2.76 17.88
N MET A 245 -1.53 -3.39 16.70
CA MET A 245 -0.92 -4.70 16.49
C MET A 245 0.53 -4.61 16.01
N GLY A 246 0.97 -3.45 15.50
CA GLY A 246 2.34 -3.23 15.03
C GLY A 246 2.69 -4.00 13.75
N TYR A 247 1.71 -4.33 12.92
CA TYR A 247 1.91 -5.09 11.67
C TYR A 247 2.18 -4.20 10.44
N GLY A 248 2.64 -2.97 10.66
CA GLY A 248 2.65 -1.95 9.60
C GLY A 248 1.23 -1.63 9.11
N LEU A 249 1.14 -0.78 8.09
CA LEU A 249 -0.13 -0.49 7.43
C LEU A 249 -0.35 -1.41 6.25
N GLN A 250 -1.43 -2.19 6.26
CA GLN A 250 -1.88 -2.93 5.09
C GLN A 250 -2.73 -2.04 4.19
N LEU A 251 -2.37 -1.93 2.91
CA LEU A 251 -3.11 -1.08 1.98
C LEU A 251 -4.58 -1.48 1.85
N SER A 252 -4.86 -2.79 1.88
CA SER A 252 -6.22 -3.36 1.85
C SER A 252 -7.12 -2.93 3.02
N ASP A 253 -6.54 -2.44 4.12
CA ASP A 253 -7.31 -1.97 5.27
C ASP A 253 -7.94 -0.60 5.03
N ILE A 254 -7.29 0.24 4.21
CA ILE A 254 -7.72 1.62 3.94
C ILE A 254 -8.42 1.80 2.60
N GLY A 255 -8.31 0.82 1.71
CA GLY A 255 -9.10 0.72 0.49
C GLY A 255 -8.51 -0.30 -0.47
N GLY A 256 -9.05 -0.31 -1.68
CA GLY A 256 -8.66 -1.26 -2.71
C GLY A 256 -9.15 -0.81 -4.07
N PHE A 257 -8.81 -1.58 -5.09
CA PHE A 257 -9.31 -1.32 -6.43
C PHE A 257 -10.80 -1.66 -6.51
N THR A 258 -11.51 -0.89 -7.31
CA THR A 258 -12.87 -1.22 -7.75
C THR A 258 -12.90 -1.21 -9.27
N VAL A 259 -13.78 -2.01 -9.86
CA VAL A 259 -13.97 -2.02 -11.32
C VAL A 259 -14.88 -0.87 -11.69
N SER A 260 -14.33 0.09 -12.40
CA SER A 260 -15.06 1.27 -12.84
C SER A 260 -14.39 1.85 -14.06
N GLY A 261 -15.22 2.16 -15.06
CA GLY A 261 -14.73 2.72 -16.32
C GLY A 261 -14.14 1.70 -17.29
N VAL A 262 -14.23 0.38 -17.05
CA VAL A 262 -14.00 -0.60 -18.13
C VAL A 262 -14.98 -0.29 -19.25
N ASN A 263 -14.45 0.14 -20.39
CA ASN A 263 -15.27 0.39 -21.56
C ASN A 263 -15.67 -0.96 -22.15
N GLU A 264 -16.92 -1.37 -21.95
CA GLU A 264 -17.43 -2.64 -22.49
C GLU A 264 -17.18 -2.75 -24.01
N GLU A 265 -17.22 -1.67 -24.79
CA GLU A 265 -16.92 -1.72 -26.23
C GLU A 265 -15.46 -2.11 -26.50
N ASP A 266 -14.51 -1.54 -25.75
CA ASP A 266 -13.08 -1.86 -25.86
C ASP A 266 -12.79 -3.28 -25.37
N LEU A 267 -13.37 -3.67 -24.23
CA LEU A 267 -13.25 -5.02 -23.69
C LEU A 267 -13.74 -6.07 -24.69
N ASN A 268 -14.91 -5.85 -25.28
CA ASN A 268 -15.46 -6.74 -26.31
C ASN A 268 -14.53 -6.80 -27.52
N ALA A 269 -14.02 -5.67 -28.00
CA ALA A 269 -13.07 -5.65 -29.12
C ALA A 269 -11.78 -6.43 -28.82
N ARG A 270 -11.27 -6.38 -27.58
CA ARG A 270 -10.10 -7.16 -27.15
C ARG A 270 -10.40 -8.65 -27.05
N VAL A 271 -11.55 -9.04 -26.51
CA VAL A 271 -11.99 -10.44 -26.52
C VAL A 271 -12.14 -10.96 -27.96
N HIS A 272 -12.70 -10.15 -28.87
CA HIS A 272 -12.85 -10.55 -30.28
C HIS A 272 -11.49 -10.73 -30.94
N THR A 273 -10.57 -9.80 -30.68
CA THR A 273 -9.18 -9.89 -31.17
C THR A 273 -8.48 -11.14 -30.64
N PHE A 274 -8.61 -11.43 -29.34
CA PHE A 274 -8.06 -12.65 -28.74
C PHE A 274 -8.61 -13.91 -29.40
N LEU A 275 -9.93 -13.98 -29.61
CA LEU A 275 -10.57 -15.12 -30.28
C LEU A 275 -10.08 -15.28 -31.73
N ASP A 276 -9.89 -14.17 -32.46
CA ASP A 276 -9.37 -14.18 -33.82
C ASP A 276 -7.91 -14.63 -33.90
N ASP A 277 -7.06 -14.13 -32.99
CA ASP A 277 -5.66 -14.53 -32.88
C ASP A 277 -5.55 -16.03 -32.55
N CYS A 278 -6.42 -16.50 -31.66
CA CYS A 278 -6.61 -17.92 -31.33
C CYS A 278 -6.91 -18.80 -32.57
N LEU A 279 -7.78 -18.33 -33.47
CA LEU A 279 -8.12 -19.04 -34.70
C LEU A 279 -6.99 -19.01 -35.74
N ALA A 280 -6.15 -17.98 -35.71
CA ALA A 280 -5.07 -17.77 -36.65
C ALA A 280 -3.76 -18.48 -36.28
N ALA A 281 -3.62 -18.95 -35.03
CA ALA A 281 -2.43 -19.61 -34.52
C ALA A 281 -2.13 -20.95 -35.25
N GLU A 282 -0.86 -21.18 -35.61
CA GLU A 282 -0.43 -22.41 -36.33
C GLU A 282 -0.59 -23.68 -35.50
N ASP A 283 -0.42 -23.58 -34.17
CA ASP A 283 -0.60 -24.70 -33.22
C ASP A 283 -2.09 -24.91 -32.86
N GLY A 284 -2.99 -24.16 -33.49
CA GLY A 284 -4.44 -24.26 -33.35
C GLY A 284 -4.98 -23.82 -31.98
N SER A 285 -6.26 -24.10 -31.76
CA SER A 285 -6.98 -23.72 -30.55
C SER A 285 -6.45 -24.35 -29.25
N VAL A 286 -5.65 -25.42 -29.37
CA VAL A 286 -5.18 -26.22 -28.24
C VAL A 286 -3.97 -25.59 -27.55
N GLY A 287 -3.06 -24.94 -28.28
CA GLY A 287 -1.84 -24.35 -27.71
C GLY A 287 -2.01 -22.96 -27.08
N TYR A 288 -3.07 -22.23 -27.42
CA TYR A 288 -3.28 -20.82 -27.03
C TYR A 288 -4.30 -20.62 -25.91
N GLY A 289 -4.81 -21.70 -25.31
CA GLY A 289 -5.86 -21.64 -24.31
C GLY A 289 -7.21 -21.15 -24.86
N CYS A 290 -7.51 -21.47 -26.12
CA CYS A 290 -8.68 -20.95 -26.81
C CYS A 290 -9.96 -21.66 -26.33
N PRO A 291 -11.11 -20.95 -26.24
CA PRO A 291 -12.37 -21.49 -25.73
C PRO A 291 -13.12 -22.29 -26.81
N PHE A 292 -12.36 -23.02 -27.62
CA PHE A 292 -12.80 -23.83 -28.75
C PHE A 292 -12.42 -25.29 -28.51
N GLY A 293 -12.32 -25.75 -27.26
CA GLY A 293 -12.19 -27.18 -26.97
C GLY A 293 -13.53 -27.87 -27.20
N LEU A 294 -13.53 -29.10 -27.73
CA LEU A 294 -14.69 -29.99 -27.60
C LEU A 294 -14.51 -30.82 -26.34
N GLY A 295 -15.46 -30.77 -25.42
CA GLY A 295 -15.46 -31.61 -24.23
C GLY A 295 -15.70 -33.08 -24.58
N TRP A 296 -15.36 -33.98 -23.66
CA TRP A 296 -15.57 -35.43 -23.82
C TRP A 296 -17.03 -35.80 -24.10
N SER A 297 -17.98 -35.07 -23.52
CA SER A 297 -19.42 -35.26 -23.74
C SER A 297 -19.80 -35.04 -25.20
N GLU A 298 -19.35 -33.93 -25.78
CA GLU A 298 -19.66 -33.52 -27.15
C GLU A 298 -19.05 -34.50 -28.14
N ILE A 299 -17.81 -34.94 -27.87
CA ILE A 299 -17.14 -35.98 -28.65
C ILE A 299 -17.91 -37.30 -28.59
N SER A 300 -18.43 -37.68 -27.42
CA SER A 300 -19.15 -38.95 -27.25
C SER A 300 -20.51 -39.00 -27.96
N ASP A 301 -21.08 -37.83 -28.27
CA ASP A 301 -22.32 -37.69 -29.01
C ASP A 301 -22.10 -37.65 -30.54
N LEU A 302 -20.84 -37.59 -31.00
CA LEU A 302 -20.52 -37.65 -32.41
C LEU A 302 -20.77 -39.05 -33.00
N PRO A 303 -21.11 -39.15 -34.30
CA PRO A 303 -21.11 -40.42 -35.00
C PRO A 303 -19.75 -41.14 -34.90
N ASP A 304 -19.76 -42.47 -34.78
CA ASP A 304 -18.57 -43.32 -34.58
C ASP A 304 -17.42 -43.09 -35.59
N GLN A 305 -17.69 -42.49 -36.75
CA GLN A 305 -16.66 -42.18 -37.75
C GLN A 305 -15.83 -40.92 -37.45
N PHE A 306 -16.21 -40.13 -36.44
CA PHE A 306 -15.46 -38.96 -36.01
C PHE A 306 -14.68 -39.26 -34.73
N SER A 307 -13.46 -38.74 -34.64
CA SER A 307 -12.55 -38.93 -33.51
C SER A 307 -12.01 -37.60 -32.99
N ILE A 308 -11.45 -37.62 -31.78
CA ILE A 308 -10.75 -36.45 -31.23
C ILE A 308 -9.51 -36.08 -32.05
N HIS A 309 -8.96 -37.02 -32.83
CA HIS A 309 -7.76 -36.77 -33.62
C HIS A 309 -8.08 -36.25 -35.02
N ASP A 310 -9.37 -36.11 -35.36
CA ASP A 310 -9.79 -35.61 -36.67
C ASP A 310 -9.36 -34.15 -36.89
N GLU A 311 -9.13 -33.79 -38.16
CA GLU A 311 -8.81 -32.42 -38.54
C GLU A 311 -9.98 -31.50 -38.18
N ARG A 312 -9.68 -30.40 -37.49
CA ARG A 312 -10.68 -29.43 -37.02
C ARG A 312 -10.41 -28.06 -37.61
N SER A 313 -11.46 -27.40 -38.06
CA SER A 313 -11.43 -25.98 -38.38
C SER A 313 -12.59 -25.25 -37.71
N TRP A 314 -12.34 -24.02 -37.31
CA TRP A 314 -13.26 -23.23 -36.49
C TRP A 314 -13.62 -21.91 -37.20
N GLU A 315 -14.87 -21.48 -37.06
CA GLU A 315 -15.36 -20.19 -37.54
C GLU A 315 -16.24 -19.55 -36.46
N VAL A 316 -15.93 -18.32 -36.04
CA VAL A 316 -16.81 -17.57 -35.14
C VAL A 316 -18.00 -17.05 -35.95
N LEU A 317 -19.19 -17.57 -35.65
CA LEU A 317 -20.44 -17.15 -36.25
C LEU A 317 -20.98 -15.87 -35.61
N THR A 318 -20.82 -15.74 -34.30
CA THR A 318 -21.20 -14.56 -33.52
C THR A 318 -20.26 -14.44 -32.33
N TYR A 319 -19.64 -13.29 -32.15
CA TYR A 319 -18.78 -13.07 -31.00
C TYR A 319 -19.59 -12.92 -29.70
N PRO A 320 -19.02 -13.33 -28.54
CA PRO A 320 -19.66 -13.09 -27.26
C PRO A 320 -19.73 -11.59 -26.96
N GLU A 321 -20.73 -11.22 -26.15
CA GLU A 321 -20.78 -9.92 -25.47
C GLU A 321 -20.40 -10.13 -24.01
N VAL A 322 -19.42 -9.38 -23.53
CA VAL A 322 -18.84 -9.55 -22.19
C VAL A 322 -18.84 -8.26 -21.36
N SER A 323 -18.68 -8.44 -20.05
CA SER A 323 -18.37 -7.39 -19.07
C SER A 323 -17.36 -7.90 -18.03
N VAL A 324 -16.71 -7.03 -17.28
CA VAL A 324 -15.90 -7.43 -16.12
C VAL A 324 -16.79 -7.50 -14.87
N GLY A 325 -16.67 -8.60 -14.14
CA GLY A 325 -17.27 -8.80 -12.83
C GLY A 325 -16.21 -8.95 -11.75
N THR A 326 -16.62 -8.77 -10.50
CA THR A 326 -15.82 -9.02 -9.31
C THR A 326 -16.57 -9.96 -8.38
N THR A 327 -15.86 -10.86 -7.70
CA THR A 327 -16.48 -11.73 -6.67
C THR A 327 -16.70 -11.00 -5.36
N GLU A 328 -15.89 -9.98 -5.12
CA GLU A 328 -15.90 -9.13 -3.92
C GLU A 328 -16.19 -7.67 -4.29
N GLU A 329 -16.55 -6.85 -3.30
CA GLU A 329 -16.78 -5.41 -3.50
C GLU A 329 -15.46 -4.66 -3.80
N MET A 330 -14.34 -5.17 -3.27
CA MET A 330 -12.99 -4.68 -3.52
C MET A 330 -12.18 -5.75 -4.25
N VAL A 331 -11.31 -5.32 -5.16
CA VAL A 331 -10.41 -6.17 -5.93
C VAL A 331 -9.04 -6.12 -5.25
N ASN A 332 -8.67 -7.22 -4.60
CA ASN A 332 -7.40 -7.36 -3.86
C ASN A 332 -6.43 -8.29 -4.58
N ALA A 333 -6.84 -8.90 -5.69
CA ALA A 333 -5.98 -9.69 -6.54
C ALA A 333 -6.54 -9.73 -7.96
N THR A 334 -5.69 -10.02 -8.94
CA THR A 334 -6.11 -10.24 -10.33
C THR A 334 -7.16 -11.35 -10.42
N SER A 335 -7.08 -12.36 -9.54
CA SER A 335 -8.05 -13.46 -9.45
C SER A 335 -9.47 -13.02 -9.07
N ASP A 336 -9.64 -11.83 -8.50
CA ASP A 336 -10.95 -11.31 -8.14
C ASP A 336 -11.67 -10.73 -9.37
N LEU A 337 -10.93 -10.41 -10.43
CA LEU A 337 -11.44 -9.92 -11.71
C LEU A 337 -11.75 -11.09 -12.63
N HIS A 338 -13.01 -11.20 -13.08
CA HIS A 338 -13.42 -12.24 -14.01
C HIS A 338 -14.25 -11.69 -15.14
N ILE A 339 -14.13 -12.30 -16.31
CA ILE A 339 -14.97 -11.96 -17.45
C ILE A 339 -16.33 -12.64 -17.27
N VAL A 340 -17.40 -11.85 -17.41
CA VAL A 340 -18.79 -12.31 -17.30
C VAL A 340 -19.43 -12.24 -18.68
N ASN A 341 -19.95 -13.37 -19.15
CA ASN A 341 -20.77 -13.43 -20.35
C ASN A 341 -22.10 -12.71 -20.15
N ARG A 342 -22.36 -11.69 -20.97
CA ARG A 342 -23.69 -11.07 -21.12
C ARG A 342 -24.53 -11.86 -22.12
N THR A 343 -23.92 -12.15 -23.27
CA THR A 343 -24.50 -12.93 -24.36
C THR A 343 -23.45 -13.92 -24.83
N PRO A 344 -23.72 -15.24 -24.83
CA PRO A 344 -22.75 -16.21 -25.32
C PRO A 344 -22.51 -16.00 -26.82
N GLY A 345 -21.26 -16.20 -27.24
CA GLY A 345 -20.91 -16.26 -28.66
C GLY A 345 -21.29 -17.62 -29.25
N LEU A 346 -21.13 -17.77 -30.56
CA LEU A 346 -21.36 -19.03 -31.28
C LEU A 346 -20.22 -19.27 -32.27
N ALA A 347 -19.66 -20.48 -32.26
CA ALA A 347 -18.65 -20.94 -33.21
C ALA A 347 -19.17 -22.16 -33.99
N ALA A 348 -18.84 -22.24 -35.27
CA ALA A 348 -18.97 -23.44 -36.08
C ALA A 348 -17.67 -24.23 -36.03
N VAL A 349 -17.78 -25.52 -35.72
CA VAL A 349 -16.67 -26.48 -35.67
C VAL A 349 -16.86 -27.46 -36.81
N THR A 350 -16.00 -27.39 -37.80
CA THR A 350 -15.99 -28.39 -38.87
C THR A 350 -14.97 -29.46 -38.53
N LEU A 351 -15.46 -30.68 -38.34
CA LEU A 351 -14.66 -31.89 -38.14
C LEU A 351 -14.57 -32.63 -39.47
N THR A 352 -13.35 -33.03 -39.87
CA THR A 352 -13.11 -33.84 -41.06
C THR A 352 -12.48 -35.16 -40.65
N SER A 353 -13.21 -36.26 -40.84
CA SER A 353 -12.74 -37.60 -40.50
C SER A 353 -11.52 -37.98 -41.31
N GLU A 354 -10.40 -38.32 -40.65
CA GLU A 354 -9.19 -38.77 -41.33
C GLU A 354 -9.39 -40.10 -42.09
N GLU A 355 -10.37 -40.91 -41.66
CA GLU A 355 -10.62 -42.22 -42.25
C GLU A 355 -11.53 -42.16 -43.48
N THR A 356 -12.54 -41.29 -43.45
CA THR A 356 -13.60 -41.28 -44.48
C THR A 356 -13.64 -40.02 -45.34
N ASP A 357 -12.89 -38.96 -44.98
CA ASP A 357 -13.03 -37.59 -45.52
C ASP A 357 -14.46 -37.02 -45.35
N ASP A 358 -15.30 -37.62 -44.50
CA ASP A 358 -16.62 -37.05 -44.19
C ASP A 358 -16.47 -35.83 -43.28
N THR A 359 -17.33 -34.84 -43.48
CA THR A 359 -17.35 -33.62 -42.67
C THR A 359 -18.60 -33.54 -41.80
N ALA A 360 -18.46 -33.14 -40.54
CA ALA A 360 -19.55 -32.74 -39.67
C ALA A 360 -19.35 -31.28 -39.22
N VAL A 361 -20.44 -30.54 -39.09
CA VAL A 361 -20.42 -29.17 -38.55
C VAL A 361 -21.21 -29.14 -37.24
N LEU A 362 -20.55 -28.72 -36.17
CA LEU A 362 -21.15 -28.45 -34.87
C LEU A 362 -21.27 -26.94 -34.69
N GLU A 363 -22.37 -26.49 -34.09
CA GLU A 363 -22.51 -25.13 -33.57
C GLU A 363 -22.34 -25.20 -32.05
N CYS A 364 -21.32 -24.50 -31.52
CA CYS A 364 -20.94 -24.51 -30.11
C CYS A 364 -20.98 -23.10 -29.53
N ASP A 365 -21.53 -22.97 -28.32
CA ASP A 365 -21.45 -21.72 -27.57
C ASP A 365 -19.99 -21.40 -27.22
N ILE A 366 -19.59 -20.14 -27.38
CA ILE A 366 -18.28 -19.64 -26.96
C ILE A 366 -18.41 -19.14 -25.52
N ASP A 367 -17.85 -19.90 -24.58
CA ASP A 367 -17.83 -19.54 -23.15
C ASP A 367 -16.50 -18.89 -22.77
N VAL A 368 -16.52 -17.57 -22.58
CA VAL A 368 -15.36 -16.79 -22.10
C VAL A 368 -15.39 -16.49 -20.61
N SER A 369 -16.21 -17.19 -19.82
CA SER A 369 -16.27 -17.00 -18.37
C SER A 369 -15.02 -17.46 -17.62
N ARG A 370 -14.15 -18.22 -18.29
CA ARG A 370 -12.82 -18.61 -17.82
C ARG A 370 -11.70 -17.74 -18.38
N PHE A 371 -12.03 -16.60 -18.98
CA PHE A 371 -11.04 -15.57 -19.22
C PHE A 371 -10.96 -14.68 -18.00
N TRP A 372 -9.75 -14.20 -17.73
CA TRP A 372 -9.50 -13.17 -16.73
C TRP A 372 -8.94 -11.91 -17.39
N VAL A 373 -8.96 -10.86 -16.58
CA VAL A 373 -8.38 -9.58 -16.91
C VAL A 373 -7.04 -9.51 -16.20
N GLU A 374 -5.95 -9.51 -16.95
CA GLU A 374 -4.61 -9.26 -16.41
C GLU A 374 -4.22 -7.81 -16.68
N TYR A 375 -3.29 -7.26 -15.90
CA TYR A 375 -2.73 -5.94 -16.13
C TYR A 375 -1.25 -6.03 -16.46
N ASP A 376 -0.82 -5.28 -17.47
CA ASP A 376 0.60 -5.14 -17.78
C ASP A 376 1.29 -4.09 -16.88
N GLU A 377 2.60 -3.94 -17.03
CA GLU A 377 3.42 -2.95 -16.30
C GLU A 377 3.01 -1.50 -16.56
N GLU A 378 2.25 -1.24 -17.64
CA GLU A 378 1.72 0.09 -17.99
C GLU A 378 0.28 0.30 -17.45
N GLY A 379 -0.25 -0.65 -16.68
CA GLY A 379 -1.60 -0.58 -16.13
C GLY A 379 -2.69 -0.76 -17.17
N ARG A 380 -2.37 -1.33 -18.34
CA ARG A 380 -3.38 -1.69 -19.36
C ARG A 380 -3.85 -3.10 -19.13
N TYR A 381 -5.14 -3.32 -19.35
CA TYR A 381 -5.68 -4.65 -19.20
C TYR A 381 -5.53 -5.51 -20.46
N LEU A 382 -5.23 -6.79 -20.26
CA LEU A 382 -5.09 -7.85 -21.25
C LEU A 382 -6.12 -8.94 -20.96
N ILE A 383 -6.46 -9.71 -22.01
CA ILE A 383 -7.33 -10.87 -21.88
C ILE A 383 -6.45 -12.11 -21.94
N ALA A 384 -6.55 -12.94 -20.91
CA ALA A 384 -5.79 -14.19 -20.83
C ALA A 384 -6.69 -15.32 -20.30
N PRO A 385 -6.37 -16.58 -20.62
CA PRO A 385 -7.11 -17.75 -20.14
C PRO A 385 -6.70 -18.13 -18.70
N TRP A 386 -7.63 -18.69 -17.92
CA TRP A 386 -7.55 -18.93 -16.46
C TRP A 386 -6.43 -19.86 -15.91
N GLU A 387 -5.51 -20.40 -16.71
CA GLU A 387 -4.46 -21.27 -16.13
C GLU A 387 -3.10 -20.64 -16.11
N ASN A 388 -2.72 -20.25 -14.88
CA ASN A 388 -1.45 -19.78 -14.34
C ASN A 388 -0.73 -18.75 -15.19
N GLY A 389 -0.39 -17.59 -14.61
CA GLY A 389 0.40 -16.51 -15.23
C GLY A 389 1.84 -16.88 -15.64
N GLN A 390 2.03 -18.05 -16.23
CA GLN A 390 3.22 -18.60 -16.85
C GLN A 390 2.91 -18.98 -18.30
N VAL A 391 2.51 -18.01 -19.12
CA VAL A 391 2.50 -18.18 -20.59
C VAL A 391 3.90 -18.60 -21.09
N GLU A 392 4.96 -18.35 -20.31
CA GLU A 392 6.34 -18.72 -20.65
C GLU A 392 6.69 -20.21 -20.42
N SER A 393 5.84 -21.02 -19.78
CA SER A 393 6.19 -22.40 -19.41
C SER A 393 5.17 -23.49 -19.76
N ALA A 394 4.11 -23.19 -20.53
CA ALA A 394 3.15 -24.21 -20.98
C ALA A 394 3.89 -25.41 -21.59
N THR A 395 3.91 -26.51 -20.85
CA THR A 395 4.57 -27.74 -21.25
C THR A 395 3.64 -28.52 -22.18
N ASP A 396 4.18 -29.47 -22.93
CA ASP A 396 3.36 -30.43 -23.70
C ASP A 396 2.34 -31.17 -22.80
N GLU A 397 2.60 -31.27 -21.48
CA GLU A 397 1.72 -31.89 -20.49
C GLU A 397 0.54 -30.98 -20.11
N ASP A 398 0.75 -29.66 -20.04
CA ASP A 398 -0.34 -28.68 -19.86
C ASP A 398 -1.25 -28.69 -21.10
N ALA A 399 -0.67 -28.76 -22.31
CA ALA A 399 -1.42 -28.90 -23.57
C ALA A 399 -2.29 -30.17 -23.61
N GLU A 400 -1.88 -31.26 -22.95
CA GLU A 400 -2.69 -32.46 -22.78
C GLU A 400 -3.85 -32.27 -21.78
N ASP A 401 -3.73 -31.41 -20.77
CA ASP A 401 -4.87 -31.02 -19.90
C ASP A 401 -5.85 -30.09 -20.66
N TRP A 402 -5.36 -29.28 -21.60
CA TRP A 402 -6.20 -28.55 -22.56
C TRP A 402 -6.94 -29.49 -23.53
N ASP A 403 -6.26 -30.52 -24.06
CA ASP A 403 -6.85 -31.51 -25.00
C ASP A 403 -7.72 -32.56 -24.29
N GLY A 404 -7.43 -32.83 -23.01
CA GLY A 404 -8.19 -33.67 -22.09
C GLY A 404 -9.56 -33.12 -21.74
N GLY A 405 -9.92 -31.97 -22.32
CA GLY A 405 -11.19 -31.32 -22.12
C GLY A 405 -11.26 -30.81 -20.70
N PHE A 406 -10.92 -29.54 -20.50
CA PHE A 406 -11.74 -28.79 -19.57
C PHE A 406 -13.19 -29.11 -19.91
N ASP A 407 -13.99 -29.50 -18.91
CA ASP A 407 -15.45 -29.48 -19.01
C ASP A 407 -15.84 -27.99 -19.21
N PHE A 408 -15.56 -27.46 -20.39
CA PHE A 408 -16.17 -26.26 -20.92
C PHE A 408 -17.64 -26.64 -21.01
N ASN A 409 -18.51 -25.89 -20.33
CA ASN A 409 -19.95 -26.05 -20.52
C ASN A 409 -20.37 -25.50 -21.92
N SER A 410 -19.49 -25.55 -22.91
CA SER A 410 -19.78 -25.22 -24.29
C SER A 410 -20.77 -26.25 -24.80
N VAL A 411 -22.04 -25.86 -24.82
CA VAL A 411 -23.11 -26.71 -25.34
C VAL A 411 -22.98 -26.71 -26.86
N CYS A 412 -22.45 -27.80 -27.41
CA CYS A 412 -22.43 -28.01 -28.86
C CYS A 412 -23.70 -28.71 -29.33
N SER A 413 -24.16 -28.37 -30.52
CA SER A 413 -25.24 -29.05 -31.21
C SER A 413 -24.88 -29.27 -32.68
N ILE A 414 -25.33 -30.38 -33.27
CA ILE A 414 -25.10 -30.65 -34.70
C ILE A 414 -25.91 -29.64 -35.52
N ALA A 415 -25.24 -28.91 -36.41
CA ALA A 415 -25.89 -27.98 -37.33
C ALA A 415 -26.83 -28.76 -38.27
N ALA A 416 -28.10 -28.30 -38.35
CA ALA A 416 -29.18 -29.02 -39.03
C ALA A 416 -29.20 -28.91 -40.56
#